data_AF-A0A526VIL1-F1
#
_entry.id   AF-A0A526VIL1-F1
#
_cell.length_a   1.000
_cell.length_b   1.000
_cell.length_c   1.000
_cell.angle_alpha   90.00
_cell.angle_beta   90.00
_cell.angle_gamma   90.00
#
_symmetry.space_group_name_H-M   'P 1'
#
loop_
_entity.id
_entity.type
_entity.pdbx_description
1 polymer ?
#
loop_
_entity_poly.entity_id
_entity_poly.type
_entity_poly.pdbx_seq_one_letter_code
_entity_poly.pdbx_strand_id
1 'polypeptide(L)'
;MQLWYQEETGNGFTGIMGRIPFFGAMAFALAIVVGSATAAEVELLDLPGEIDIVSIKGEITEGDSGRFYDLVKERDRITVILQSPGGLVKEALQIGAEIRIKNFATMVASDGECFSACGLIWVSGARRYMSPDSKIGFHAAYREENGEYKESGVANAEIGSFLTHLGLRIEAIRYFTVAGPDEFLLLTPERARSLGIDVYEQNGTELTTPEQAPTVDVYADRFVSYGILRSRCAGYLQMDADVVERAHLDAIKTGQAIAGNDAWVHIWTAMLEEAKAEINTKGPLLVCIKTEAQLRTQGQPTGIHGPSYACSKATTPSELAMCDDESIWAKDRAMNSIYFWIRDNVEPELRKRILGVQRIWLTDRNDCGANKECLNSVYDQRLQELKTIVIQ
;
A
#
# COMPACT_ATOMS: atom_id res chain seq x y z
N MET A 1 5.89 25.74 32.45
CA MET A 1 4.62 26.10 31.81
C MET A 1 3.92 24.80 31.47
N GLN A 2 3.12 24.30 32.41
CA GLN A 2 2.29 23.09 32.28
C GLN A 2 1.14 23.39 31.32
N LEU A 3 0.89 22.50 30.38
CA LEU A 3 -0.41 22.40 29.72
C LEU A 3 -0.88 20.95 29.85
N TRP A 4 -1.96 20.82 30.60
CA TRP A 4 -2.74 19.61 30.80
C TRP A 4 -3.60 19.35 29.57
N TYR A 5 -3.73 18.09 29.15
CA TYR A 5 -4.77 17.66 28.22
C TYR A 5 -5.68 16.69 28.98
N GLN A 6 -6.96 17.04 29.11
CA GLN A 6 -8.00 16.25 29.74
C GLN A 6 -8.63 15.29 28.73
N GLU A 7 -8.89 14.07 29.19
CA GLU A 7 -9.76 13.07 28.56
C GLU A 7 -11.21 13.57 28.47
N GLU A 8 -11.84 13.37 27.32
CA GLU A 8 -13.29 13.31 27.18
C GLU A 8 -13.74 11.87 27.05
N THR A 9 -14.62 11.46 27.98
CA THR A 9 -15.38 10.21 27.97
C THR A 9 -16.57 10.31 27.01
N GLY A 10 -16.71 9.35 26.10
CA GLY A 10 -17.88 9.19 25.23
C GLY A 10 -18.25 7.71 25.04
N ASN A 11 -19.47 7.36 25.43
CA ASN A 11 -20.02 6.01 25.57
C ASN A 11 -20.20 5.22 24.26
N GLY A 12 -20.08 3.90 24.38
CA GLY A 12 -21.16 3.00 23.96
C GLY A 12 -20.86 2.03 22.82
N PHE A 13 -20.21 0.90 23.11
CA PHE A 13 -20.43 -0.36 22.38
C PHE A 13 -20.52 -1.51 23.38
N THR A 14 -21.73 -2.02 23.54
CA THR A 14 -22.04 -3.24 24.29
C THR A 14 -21.63 -4.45 23.45
N GLY A 15 -20.43 -4.99 23.72
CA GLY A 15 -20.05 -6.35 23.35
C GLY A 15 -20.37 -7.28 24.53
N ILE A 16 -21.14 -8.34 24.27
CA ILE A 16 -21.52 -9.35 25.27
C ILE A 16 -20.26 -10.10 25.71
N MET A 17 -19.78 -9.80 26.92
CA MET A 17 -18.69 -10.51 27.58
C MET A 17 -19.27 -11.74 28.31
N GLY A 18 -19.12 -12.92 27.71
CA GLY A 18 -19.47 -14.18 28.38
C GLY A 18 -18.42 -14.52 29.45
N ARG A 19 -18.73 -14.23 30.71
CA ARG A 19 -17.97 -14.72 31.88
C ARG A 19 -18.46 -16.12 32.26
N ILE A 20 -17.58 -17.13 32.23
CA ILE A 20 -17.87 -18.47 32.76
C ILE A 20 -17.30 -18.54 34.20
N PRO A 21 -18.08 -19.00 35.21
CA PRO A 21 -17.60 -19.16 36.57
C PRO A 21 -16.75 -20.43 36.71
N PHE A 22 -15.63 -20.30 37.43
CA PHE A 22 -14.68 -21.35 37.77
C PHE A 22 -15.29 -22.28 38.83
N PHE A 23 -15.49 -23.56 38.49
CA PHE A 23 -15.82 -24.61 39.46
C PHE A 23 -14.55 -25.41 39.81
N GLY A 24 -14.25 -25.47 41.11
CA GLY A 24 -13.69 -26.64 41.79
C GLY A 24 -12.39 -27.25 41.26
N ALA A 25 -11.28 -26.86 41.87
CA ALA A 25 -9.95 -27.44 41.70
C ALA A 25 -9.91 -28.97 41.88
N MET A 26 -9.36 -29.67 40.89
CA MET A 26 -8.79 -31.00 41.04
C MET A 26 -7.29 -30.88 40.71
N ALA A 27 -6.46 -30.97 41.75
CA ALA A 27 -5.01 -30.84 41.64
C ALA A 27 -4.44 -32.02 40.85
N PHE A 28 -4.17 -31.80 39.56
CA PHE A 28 -3.24 -32.63 38.80
C PHE A 28 -1.84 -32.07 39.02
N ALA A 29 -1.00 -32.82 39.72
CA ALA A 29 0.43 -32.54 39.78
C ALA A 29 1.01 -32.77 38.37
N LEU A 30 1.09 -31.69 37.59
CA LEU A 30 1.78 -31.69 36.32
C LEU A 30 3.29 -31.72 36.62
N ALA A 31 3.95 -32.82 36.30
CA ALA A 31 5.39 -32.88 36.29
C ALA A 31 5.90 -31.85 35.28
N ILE A 32 6.50 -30.76 35.77
CA ILE A 32 7.17 -29.76 34.93
C ILE A 32 8.40 -30.45 34.35
N VAL A 33 8.30 -30.92 33.12
CA VAL A 33 9.47 -31.23 32.31
C VAL A 33 10.06 -29.87 31.92
N VAL A 34 11.13 -29.47 32.61
CA VAL A 34 11.93 -28.32 32.20
C VAL A 34 12.64 -28.70 30.90
N GLY A 35 11.97 -28.45 29.78
CA GLY A 35 12.61 -28.51 28.47
C GLY A 35 13.63 -27.39 28.39
N SER A 36 14.88 -27.73 28.13
CA SER A 36 15.90 -26.75 27.76
C SER A 36 15.39 -26.02 26.52
N ALA A 37 15.32 -24.69 26.55
CA ALA A 37 14.99 -23.88 25.38
C ALA A 37 16.01 -24.20 24.27
N THR A 38 15.58 -24.94 23.25
CA THR A 38 16.38 -25.20 22.05
C THR A 38 16.20 -24.05 21.09
N ALA A 39 17.29 -23.54 20.55
CA ALA A 39 17.27 -22.49 19.52
C ALA A 39 16.41 -22.85 18.31
N ALA A 40 16.01 -21.84 17.53
CA ALA A 40 15.24 -22.07 16.31
C ALA A 40 16.01 -22.96 15.33
N GLU A 41 15.29 -23.94 14.79
CA GLU A 41 15.70 -24.77 13.67
C GLU A 41 15.55 -23.95 12.38
N VAL A 42 16.66 -23.75 11.67
CA VAL A 42 16.70 -23.04 10.40
C VAL A 42 17.15 -24.01 9.30
N GLU A 43 16.19 -24.47 8.48
CA GLU A 43 16.43 -25.52 7.49
C GLU A 43 16.09 -25.06 6.07
N LEU A 44 16.94 -25.44 5.11
CA LEU A 44 16.65 -25.32 3.70
C LEU A 44 15.89 -26.57 3.23
N LEU A 45 14.70 -26.38 2.68
CA LEU A 45 13.94 -27.42 2.00
C LEU A 45 14.20 -27.30 0.49
N ASP A 46 14.98 -28.23 -0.06
CA ASP A 46 15.22 -28.37 -1.50
C ASP A 46 14.02 -29.09 -2.14
N LEU A 47 12.99 -28.33 -2.51
CA LEU A 47 11.84 -28.84 -3.24
C LEU A 47 12.08 -28.69 -4.75
N PRO A 48 11.67 -29.67 -5.58
CA PRO A 48 11.80 -29.55 -7.03
C PRO A 48 11.05 -28.30 -7.55
N GLY A 49 11.82 -27.29 -7.95
CA GLY A 49 11.35 -25.97 -8.39
C GLY A 49 12.50 -24.95 -8.46
N GLU A 50 12.22 -23.71 -8.87
CA GLU A 50 13.21 -22.61 -8.90
C GLU A 50 13.15 -21.70 -7.65
N ILE A 51 12.52 -22.14 -6.56
CA ILE A 51 12.37 -21.33 -5.34
C ILE A 51 12.88 -22.15 -4.16
N ASP A 52 13.92 -21.64 -3.53
CA ASP A 52 14.45 -22.19 -2.29
C ASP A 52 13.50 -21.85 -1.13
N ILE A 53 13.28 -22.81 -0.24
CA ILE A 53 12.47 -22.62 0.96
C ILE A 53 13.36 -22.69 2.18
N VAL A 54 13.28 -21.68 3.04
CA VAL A 54 13.94 -21.68 4.35
C VAL A 54 12.87 -21.73 5.43
N SER A 55 12.93 -22.70 6.33
CA SER A 55 12.06 -22.73 7.50
C SER A 55 12.78 -22.09 8.70
N ILE A 56 12.07 -21.30 9.52
CA ILE A 56 12.51 -20.88 10.85
C ILE A 56 11.48 -21.38 11.85
N LYS A 57 11.87 -22.34 12.69
CA LYS A 57 10.98 -23.01 13.63
C LYS A 57 11.53 -23.01 15.06
N GLY A 58 10.73 -22.61 16.03
CA GLY A 58 11.13 -22.57 17.44
C GLY A 58 11.56 -21.19 17.93
N GLU A 59 12.09 -21.10 19.14
CA GLU A 59 12.41 -19.83 19.80
C GLU A 59 13.60 -19.12 19.13
N ILE A 60 13.46 -17.80 18.88
CA ILE A 60 14.49 -16.97 18.25
C ILE A 60 15.50 -16.53 19.32
N THR A 61 16.72 -17.02 19.21
CA THR A 61 17.79 -16.89 20.21
C THR A 61 19.05 -16.28 19.61
N GLU A 62 20.03 -15.98 20.46
CA GLU A 62 21.28 -15.34 20.03
C GLU A 62 22.00 -16.17 18.96
N GLY A 63 22.40 -15.52 17.87
CA GLY A 63 23.11 -16.13 16.74
C GLY A 63 22.21 -16.68 15.63
N ASP A 64 20.87 -16.67 15.80
CA ASP A 64 19.94 -17.09 14.75
C ASP A 64 20.03 -16.22 13.50
N SER A 65 20.23 -14.91 13.64
CA SER A 65 20.45 -14.01 12.52
C SER A 65 21.70 -14.35 11.72
N GLY A 66 22.79 -14.74 12.40
CA GLY A 66 24.02 -15.18 11.76
C GLY A 66 23.84 -16.49 10.99
N ARG A 67 23.16 -17.48 11.60
CA ARG A 67 22.81 -18.74 10.93
C ARG A 67 21.96 -18.51 9.69
N PHE A 68 20.92 -17.67 9.80
CA PHE A 68 20.07 -17.31 8.68
C PHE A 68 20.88 -16.63 7.58
N TYR A 69 21.69 -15.62 7.90
CA TYR A 69 22.55 -14.93 6.94
C TYR A 69 23.46 -15.88 6.18
N ASP A 70 24.19 -16.76 6.88
CA ASP A 70 25.09 -17.72 6.26
C ASP A 70 24.37 -18.69 5.32
N LEU A 71 23.13 -19.06 5.66
CA LEU A 71 22.28 -19.89 4.82
C LEU A 71 21.81 -19.14 3.57
N VAL A 72 21.49 -17.84 3.63
CA VAL A 72 20.82 -17.14 2.52
C VAL A 72 21.71 -16.21 1.69
N LYS A 73 22.95 -15.93 2.13
CA LYS A 73 23.80 -14.89 1.51
C LYS A 73 24.07 -15.07 0.01
N GLU A 74 24.21 -16.30 -0.47
CA GLU A 74 24.45 -16.62 -1.89
C GLU A 74 23.16 -16.91 -2.69
N ARG A 75 21.99 -16.55 -2.15
CA ARG A 75 20.69 -16.84 -2.74
C ARG A 75 19.94 -15.54 -3.08
N ASP A 76 19.19 -15.61 -4.18
CA ASP A 76 18.46 -14.46 -4.74
C ASP A 76 16.94 -14.60 -4.65
N ARG A 77 16.41 -15.80 -4.38
CA ARG A 77 14.97 -16.05 -4.40
C ARG A 77 14.57 -17.12 -3.38
N ILE A 78 14.12 -16.67 -2.21
CA ILE A 78 13.70 -17.53 -1.10
C ILE A 78 12.27 -17.20 -0.65
N THR A 79 11.55 -18.23 -0.23
CA THR A 79 10.39 -18.12 0.66
C THR A 79 10.74 -18.62 2.06
N VAL A 80 10.58 -17.75 3.05
CA VAL A 80 10.84 -18.07 4.46
C VAL A 80 9.54 -18.51 5.14
N ILE A 81 9.45 -19.78 5.53
CA ILE A 81 8.31 -20.36 6.26
C ILE A 81 8.57 -20.21 7.77
N LEU A 82 7.61 -19.62 8.49
CA LEU A 82 7.77 -19.21 9.88
C LEU A 82 6.83 -20.01 10.80
N GLN A 83 7.40 -20.62 11.84
CA GLN A 83 6.65 -21.28 12.91
C GLN A 83 7.37 -21.09 14.27
N SER A 84 7.14 -19.97 14.94
CA SER A 84 7.92 -19.57 16.12
C SER A 84 7.09 -18.82 17.16
N PRO A 85 7.30 -19.08 18.47
CA PRO A 85 6.70 -18.29 19.54
C PRO A 85 7.31 -16.88 19.66
N GLY A 86 8.36 -16.57 18.89
CA GLY A 86 9.13 -15.34 19.00
C GLY A 86 10.45 -15.55 19.74
N GLY A 87 10.94 -14.50 20.41
CA GLY A 87 12.23 -14.50 21.10
C GLY A 87 12.91 -13.14 21.04
N LEU A 88 14.21 -13.12 20.81
CA LEU A 88 15.01 -11.90 20.83
C LEU A 88 14.65 -10.95 19.67
N VAL A 89 14.17 -9.76 20.02
CA VAL A 89 13.83 -8.69 19.05
C VAL A 89 15.01 -8.38 18.14
N LYS A 90 16.21 -8.21 18.70
CA LYS A 90 17.42 -7.87 17.92
C LYS A 90 17.70 -8.87 16.79
N GLU A 91 17.60 -10.16 17.08
CA GLU A 91 17.83 -11.24 16.11
C GLU A 91 16.76 -11.21 15.01
N ALA A 92 15.48 -11.06 15.40
CA ALA A 92 14.37 -10.95 14.46
C ALA A 92 14.48 -9.73 13.54
N LEU A 93 14.89 -8.57 14.06
CA LEU A 93 15.10 -7.36 13.25
C LEU A 93 16.24 -7.56 12.24
N GLN A 94 17.32 -8.25 12.62
CA GLN A 94 18.42 -8.56 11.71
C GLN A 94 18.02 -9.55 10.61
N ILE A 95 17.28 -10.61 10.96
CA ILE A 95 16.71 -11.55 9.98
C ILE A 95 15.76 -10.81 9.03
N GLY A 96 14.86 -9.99 9.58
CA GLY A 96 13.90 -9.19 8.81
C GLY A 96 14.59 -8.21 7.85
N ALA A 97 15.67 -7.55 8.29
CA ALA A 97 16.46 -6.67 7.44
C ALA A 97 17.06 -7.42 6.23
N GLU A 98 17.63 -8.61 6.45
CA GLU A 98 18.18 -9.43 5.36
C GLU A 98 17.08 -9.87 4.38
N ILE A 99 15.93 -10.36 4.89
CA ILE A 99 14.75 -10.71 4.09
C ILE A 99 14.32 -9.55 3.20
N ARG A 100 14.25 -8.34 3.77
CA ARG A 100 13.83 -7.13 3.05
C ARG A 100 14.84 -6.73 1.98
N ILE A 101 16.13 -6.72 2.29
CA ILE A 101 17.21 -6.37 1.35
C ILE A 101 17.25 -7.35 0.18
N LYS A 102 17.07 -8.64 0.45
CA LYS A 102 17.09 -9.72 -0.54
C LYS A 102 15.76 -9.89 -1.29
N ASN A 103 14.72 -9.10 -0.97
CA ASN A 103 13.40 -9.18 -1.58
C ASN A 103 12.73 -10.57 -1.44
N PHE A 104 12.99 -11.26 -0.33
CA PHE A 104 12.45 -12.59 -0.05
C PHE A 104 10.97 -12.54 0.34
N ALA A 105 10.27 -13.64 0.11
CA ALA A 105 8.91 -13.83 0.59
C ALA A 105 8.92 -14.43 2.00
N THR A 106 7.86 -14.18 2.76
CA THR A 106 7.61 -14.77 4.08
C THR A 106 6.25 -15.46 4.09
N MET A 107 6.13 -16.55 4.84
CA MET A 107 4.91 -17.34 4.90
C MET A 107 4.68 -17.86 6.31
N VAL A 108 3.43 -17.77 6.78
CA VAL A 108 2.93 -18.59 7.88
C VAL A 108 1.86 -19.50 7.28
N ALA A 109 2.03 -20.81 7.45
CA ALA A 109 1.09 -21.79 6.90
C ALA A 109 -0.27 -21.76 7.64
N SER A 110 -1.26 -22.46 7.09
CA SER A 110 -2.52 -22.74 7.79
C SER A 110 -2.24 -23.45 9.11
N ASP A 111 -2.95 -23.03 10.17
CA ASP A 111 -2.71 -23.40 11.58
C ASP A 111 -1.31 -23.09 12.14
N GLY A 112 -0.44 -22.46 11.34
CA GLY A 112 0.91 -22.08 11.73
C GLY A 112 0.90 -20.96 12.78
N GLU A 113 1.86 -21.01 13.70
CA GLU A 113 1.98 -20.09 14.83
C GLU A 113 3.24 -19.21 14.67
N CYS A 114 3.05 -17.91 14.66
CA CYS A 114 4.13 -16.93 14.53
C CYS A 114 3.84 -15.72 15.43
N PHE A 115 4.44 -15.73 16.62
CA PHE A 115 4.16 -14.76 17.66
C PHE A 115 5.34 -13.82 17.92
N SER A 116 5.03 -12.62 18.40
CA SER A 116 6.02 -11.66 18.89
C SER A 116 7.09 -11.34 17.82
N ALA A 117 8.37 -11.52 18.16
CA ALA A 117 9.49 -11.32 17.25
C ALA A 117 9.39 -12.10 15.92
N CYS A 118 8.70 -13.25 15.88
CA CYS A 118 8.43 -13.96 14.62
C CYS A 118 7.59 -13.11 13.66
N GLY A 119 6.58 -12.42 14.16
CA GLY A 119 5.73 -11.54 13.35
C GLY A 119 6.51 -10.38 12.72
N LEU A 120 7.58 -9.92 13.37
CA LEU A 120 8.49 -8.90 12.83
C LEU A 120 9.30 -9.43 11.63
N ILE A 121 9.70 -10.70 11.68
CA ILE A 121 10.32 -11.39 10.54
C ILE A 121 9.30 -11.51 9.41
N TRP A 122 8.09 -11.98 9.72
CA TRP A 122 7.01 -12.14 8.73
C TRP A 122 6.71 -10.85 7.99
N VAL A 123 6.50 -9.73 8.70
CA VAL A 123 6.14 -8.45 8.05
C VAL A 123 7.28 -7.86 7.20
N SER A 124 8.51 -8.34 7.37
CA SER A 124 9.67 -7.91 6.59
C SER A 124 9.69 -8.48 5.16
N GLY A 125 8.88 -9.50 4.88
CA GLY A 125 8.76 -10.09 3.56
C GLY A 125 8.30 -9.09 2.49
N ALA A 126 8.90 -9.19 1.30
CA ALA A 126 8.45 -8.44 0.13
C ALA A 126 7.07 -8.91 -0.37
N ARG A 127 6.78 -10.20 -0.16
CA ARG A 127 5.47 -10.83 -0.33
C ARG A 127 5.19 -11.61 0.94
N ARG A 128 4.04 -11.35 1.56
CA ARG A 128 3.67 -11.88 2.88
C ARG A 128 2.50 -12.82 2.70
N TYR A 129 2.76 -14.11 2.84
CA TYR A 129 1.73 -15.15 2.72
C TYR A 129 1.19 -15.49 4.11
N MET A 130 -0.13 -15.63 4.19
CA MET A 130 -0.83 -16.10 5.39
C MET A 130 -2.14 -16.77 5.00
N SER A 131 -2.68 -17.61 5.87
CA SER A 131 -4.01 -18.21 5.74
C SER A 131 -4.98 -17.54 6.74
N PRO A 132 -6.32 -17.60 6.53
CA PRO A 132 -7.30 -17.10 7.49
C PRO A 132 -7.18 -17.72 8.90
N ASP A 133 -6.64 -18.93 9.00
CA ASP A 133 -6.40 -19.68 10.24
C ASP A 133 -4.94 -19.61 10.74
N SER A 134 -4.05 -18.89 10.04
CA SER A 134 -2.70 -18.61 10.55
C SER A 134 -2.78 -17.77 11.83
N LYS A 135 -2.00 -18.14 12.84
CA LYS A 135 -1.94 -17.42 14.12
C LYS A 135 -0.71 -16.53 14.13
N ILE A 136 -0.86 -15.33 13.60
CA ILE A 136 0.18 -14.29 13.65
C ILE A 136 -0.21 -13.29 14.73
N GLY A 137 0.55 -13.22 15.82
CA GLY A 137 0.18 -12.42 16.98
C GLY A 137 1.26 -11.47 17.47
N PHE A 138 0.83 -10.31 17.97
CA PHE A 138 1.70 -9.22 18.38
C PHE A 138 1.40 -8.72 19.79
N HIS A 139 2.46 -8.26 20.46
CA HIS A 139 2.42 -7.63 21.77
C HIS A 139 3.64 -6.72 21.95
N ALA A 140 3.61 -5.88 22.99
CA ALA A 140 4.72 -5.01 23.34
C ALA A 140 5.96 -5.82 23.74
N ALA A 141 7.13 -5.43 23.22
CA ALA A 141 8.39 -6.01 23.67
C ALA A 141 8.59 -5.74 25.16
N TYR A 142 9.07 -6.73 25.90
CA TYR A 142 9.20 -6.68 27.34
C TYR A 142 10.56 -7.18 27.81
N ARG A 143 10.85 -6.93 29.08
CA ARG A 143 11.92 -7.55 29.84
C ARG A 143 11.30 -8.31 30.99
N GLU A 144 11.85 -9.46 31.31
CA GLU A 144 11.49 -10.18 32.52
C GLU A 144 12.38 -9.67 33.67
N GLU A 145 11.76 -9.18 34.73
CA GLU A 145 12.43 -8.75 35.96
C GLU A 145 11.76 -9.41 37.15
N ASN A 146 12.48 -10.28 37.87
CA ASN A 146 11.97 -11.01 39.04
C ASN A 146 10.69 -11.83 38.76
N GLY A 147 10.55 -12.39 37.56
CA GLY A 147 9.38 -13.16 37.15
C GLY A 147 8.17 -12.32 36.74
N GLU A 148 8.31 -11.00 36.65
CA GLU A 148 7.31 -10.09 36.10
C GLU A 148 7.74 -9.59 34.72
N TYR A 149 6.81 -9.57 33.77
CA TYR A 149 7.06 -8.97 32.46
C TYR A 149 6.77 -7.48 32.50
N LYS A 150 7.79 -6.68 32.18
CA LYS A 150 7.71 -5.23 32.10
C LYS A 150 7.99 -4.76 30.69
N GLU A 151 7.13 -3.93 30.16
CA GLU A 151 7.32 -3.34 28.83
C GLU A 151 8.69 -2.67 28.70
N SER A 152 9.36 -2.89 27.57
CA SER A 152 10.61 -2.23 27.22
C SER A 152 10.38 -1.13 26.19
N GLY A 153 10.29 0.11 26.67
CA GLY A 153 10.15 1.28 25.79
C GLY A 153 11.28 1.42 24.77
N VAL A 154 12.52 1.03 25.10
CA VAL A 154 13.65 1.04 24.16
C VAL A 154 13.44 0.02 23.04
N ALA A 155 13.06 -1.21 23.37
CA ALA A 155 12.83 -2.24 22.35
C ALA A 155 11.61 -1.89 21.47
N ASN A 156 10.53 -1.36 22.04
CA ASN A 156 9.38 -0.89 21.27
C ASN A 156 9.72 0.31 20.36
N ALA A 157 10.64 1.19 20.79
CA ALA A 157 11.14 2.27 19.94
C ALA A 157 11.98 1.74 18.76
N GLU A 158 12.81 0.73 18.98
CA GLU A 158 13.55 0.05 17.91
C GLU A 158 12.62 -0.66 16.92
N ILE A 159 11.61 -1.38 17.42
CA ILE A 159 10.55 -1.99 16.60
C ILE A 159 9.84 -0.91 15.78
N GLY A 160 9.38 0.17 16.41
CA GLY A 160 8.69 1.25 15.72
C GLY A 160 9.54 1.91 14.64
N SER A 161 10.82 2.14 14.90
CA SER A 161 11.77 2.65 13.91
C SER A 161 11.93 1.68 12.75
N PHE A 162 12.14 0.39 13.02
CA PHE A 162 12.29 -0.63 11.99
C PHE A 162 11.05 -0.74 11.09
N LEU A 163 9.86 -0.84 11.69
CA LEU A 163 8.59 -0.93 10.96
C LEU A 163 8.32 0.34 10.12
N THR A 164 8.75 1.51 10.58
CA THR A 164 8.70 2.75 9.78
C THR A 164 9.56 2.63 8.52
N HIS A 165 10.77 2.07 8.62
CA HIS A 165 11.64 1.84 7.46
C HIS A 165 11.10 0.77 6.49
N LEU A 166 10.22 -0.12 6.96
CA LEU A 166 9.46 -1.02 6.10
C LEU A 166 8.29 -0.34 5.38
N GLY A 167 8.01 0.93 5.68
CA GLY A 167 6.91 1.71 5.09
C GLY A 167 5.57 1.50 5.78
N LEU A 168 5.55 0.91 6.98
CA LEU A 168 4.32 0.72 7.72
C LEU A 168 3.86 2.04 8.35
N ARG A 169 2.55 2.27 8.29
CA ARG A 169 1.88 3.42 8.91
C ARG A 169 1.81 3.28 10.44
N ILE A 170 1.67 4.41 11.13
CA ILE A 170 1.71 4.47 12.60
C ILE A 170 0.66 3.58 13.28
N GLU A 171 -0.49 3.35 12.64
CA GLU A 171 -1.55 2.48 13.14
C GLU A 171 -1.15 1.01 13.09
N ALA A 172 -0.45 0.58 12.03
CA ALA A 172 0.15 -0.74 11.97
C ALA A 172 1.25 -0.88 13.03
N ILE A 173 2.14 0.11 13.14
CA ILE A 173 3.21 0.11 14.15
C ILE A 173 2.62 -0.01 15.56
N ARG A 174 1.58 0.78 15.87
CA ARG A 174 0.88 0.71 17.16
C ARG A 174 0.25 -0.65 17.38
N TYR A 175 -0.38 -1.24 16.37
CA TYR A 175 -0.97 -2.57 16.47
C TYR A 175 0.06 -3.63 16.86
N PHE A 176 1.30 -3.50 16.38
CA PHE A 176 2.38 -4.43 16.68
C PHE A 176 2.90 -4.32 18.13
N THR A 177 2.68 -3.20 18.81
CA THR A 177 3.33 -2.90 20.10
C THR A 177 2.37 -2.53 21.22
N VAL A 178 1.04 -2.50 21.00
CA VAL A 178 0.08 -1.98 21.99
C VAL A 178 -0.43 -3.03 22.98
N ALA A 179 -0.48 -4.31 22.60
CA ALA A 179 -0.93 -5.36 23.51
C ALA A 179 0.05 -5.50 24.68
N GLY A 180 -0.46 -5.69 25.91
CA GLY A 180 0.40 -5.89 27.08
C GLY A 180 1.28 -7.15 26.94
N PRO A 181 2.33 -7.30 27.76
CA PRO A 181 3.24 -8.46 27.69
C PRO A 181 2.55 -9.83 27.82
N ASP A 182 1.41 -9.88 28.52
CA ASP A 182 0.60 -11.09 28.75
C ASP A 182 -0.60 -11.21 27.79
N GLU A 183 -0.69 -10.33 26.79
CA GLU A 183 -1.80 -10.26 25.84
C GLU A 183 -1.29 -10.41 24.41
N PHE A 184 -2.16 -10.84 23.49
CA PHE A 184 -1.83 -10.91 22.06
C PHE A 184 -2.94 -10.34 21.22
N LEU A 185 -2.58 -9.55 20.22
CA LEU A 185 -3.45 -9.19 19.11
C LEU A 185 -3.16 -10.10 17.93
N LEU A 186 -4.17 -10.87 17.50
CA LEU A 186 -4.07 -11.74 16.33
C LEU A 186 -4.42 -10.99 15.05
N LEU A 187 -3.51 -11.04 14.08
CA LEU A 187 -3.64 -10.42 12.78
C LEU A 187 -4.35 -11.36 11.81
N THR A 188 -5.57 -10.99 11.40
CA THR A 188 -6.29 -11.66 10.31
C THR A 188 -5.99 -10.96 8.97
N PRO A 189 -6.28 -11.58 7.81
CA PRO A 189 -6.14 -10.93 6.51
C PRO A 189 -6.94 -9.63 6.40
N GLU A 190 -8.17 -9.58 6.93
CA GLU A 190 -8.99 -8.36 6.96
C GLU A 190 -8.34 -7.29 7.84
N ARG A 191 -7.78 -7.68 8.98
CA ARG A 191 -7.10 -6.75 9.87
C ARG A 191 -5.84 -6.21 9.21
N ALA A 192 -5.05 -7.04 8.53
CA ALA A 192 -3.87 -6.62 7.77
C ALA A 192 -4.25 -5.56 6.72
N ARG A 193 -5.33 -5.79 5.96
CA ARG A 193 -5.86 -4.82 5.00
C ARG A 193 -6.28 -3.50 5.63
N SER A 194 -6.90 -3.53 6.81
CA SER A 194 -7.27 -2.31 7.56
C SER A 194 -6.08 -1.53 8.10
N LEU A 195 -4.93 -2.19 8.26
CA LEU A 195 -3.69 -1.60 8.75
C LEU A 195 -2.74 -1.18 7.61
N GLY A 196 -3.14 -1.32 6.35
CA GLY A 196 -2.29 -0.99 5.21
C GLY A 196 -1.21 -2.03 4.91
N ILE A 197 -1.39 -3.28 5.36
CA ILE A 197 -0.43 -4.36 5.16
C ILE A 197 -0.92 -5.24 4.01
N ASP A 198 -0.22 -5.20 2.89
CA ASP A 198 -0.46 -6.11 1.76
C ASP A 198 -0.10 -7.55 2.14
N VAL A 199 -1.04 -8.46 1.88
CA VAL A 199 -0.91 -9.89 2.14
C VAL A 199 -1.42 -10.71 0.95
N TYR A 200 -0.81 -11.88 0.78
CA TYR A 200 -1.24 -12.93 -0.11
C TYR A 200 -1.98 -13.95 0.75
N GLU A 201 -3.30 -13.92 0.70
CA GLU A 201 -4.15 -14.79 1.50
C GLU A 201 -4.31 -16.15 0.81
N GLN A 202 -3.86 -17.21 1.47
CA GLN A 202 -3.97 -18.57 1.00
C GLN A 202 -5.08 -19.32 1.75
N ASN A 203 -6.17 -19.63 1.06
CA ASN A 203 -7.27 -20.43 1.61
C ASN A 203 -7.34 -21.78 0.89
N GLY A 204 -6.67 -22.78 1.48
CA GLY A 204 -6.46 -24.07 0.82
C GLY A 204 -5.65 -23.93 -0.47
N THR A 205 -6.30 -24.16 -1.61
CA THR A 205 -5.69 -24.00 -2.95
C THR A 205 -5.94 -22.64 -3.58
N GLU A 206 -6.82 -21.83 -3.00
CA GLU A 206 -7.14 -20.49 -3.50
C GLU A 206 -6.13 -19.46 -2.96
N LEU A 207 -5.65 -18.59 -3.84
CA LEU A 207 -4.74 -17.50 -3.50
C LEU A 207 -5.40 -16.18 -3.88
N THR A 208 -5.65 -15.34 -2.87
CA THR A 208 -6.09 -13.96 -3.05
C THR A 208 -4.90 -13.03 -2.94
N THR A 209 -4.67 -12.26 -3.99
CA THR A 209 -3.56 -11.29 -4.09
C THR A 209 -3.94 -9.91 -3.54
N PRO A 210 -2.97 -9.05 -3.20
CA PRO A 210 -3.23 -7.65 -2.83
C PRO A 210 -4.02 -6.87 -3.88
N GLU A 211 -3.89 -7.20 -5.17
CA GLU A 211 -4.66 -6.59 -6.25
C GLU A 211 -6.15 -6.97 -6.19
N GLN A 212 -6.44 -8.23 -5.82
CA GLN A 212 -7.81 -8.74 -5.68
C GLN A 212 -8.46 -8.31 -4.36
N ALA A 213 -7.68 -8.17 -3.28
CA ALA A 213 -8.14 -7.71 -1.98
C ALA A 213 -7.29 -6.53 -1.45
N PRO A 214 -7.45 -5.31 -2.02
CA PRO A 214 -6.61 -4.18 -1.66
C PRO A 214 -6.76 -3.74 -0.20
N THR A 215 -5.69 -3.12 0.30
CA THR A 215 -5.65 -2.43 1.59
C THR A 215 -6.51 -1.18 1.58
N VAL A 216 -6.81 -0.65 2.77
CA VAL A 216 -7.53 0.61 2.91
C VAL A 216 -6.82 1.79 2.24
N ASP A 217 -5.49 1.81 2.25
CA ASP A 217 -4.67 2.87 1.66
C ASP A 217 -4.89 2.98 0.14
N VAL A 218 -5.06 1.85 -0.55
CA VAL A 218 -5.41 1.84 -1.99
C VAL A 218 -6.77 2.48 -2.25
N TYR A 219 -7.77 2.21 -1.40
CA TYR A 219 -9.08 2.85 -1.54
C TYR A 219 -9.04 4.33 -1.20
N ALA A 220 -8.22 4.74 -0.23
CA ALA A 220 -8.02 6.14 0.11
C ALA A 220 -7.36 6.92 -1.05
N ASP A 221 -6.35 6.34 -1.69
CA ASP A 221 -5.71 6.89 -2.90
C ASP A 221 -6.73 7.04 -4.03
N ARG A 222 -7.56 6.01 -4.28
CA ARG A 222 -8.65 6.07 -5.27
C ARG A 222 -9.65 7.17 -4.94
N PHE A 223 -10.08 7.28 -3.68
CA PHE A 223 -11.02 8.33 -3.24
C PHE A 223 -10.46 9.73 -3.51
N VAL A 224 -9.21 9.99 -3.13
CA VAL A 224 -8.52 11.27 -3.37
C VAL A 224 -8.37 11.51 -4.88
N SER A 225 -7.90 10.52 -5.63
CA SER A 225 -7.70 10.59 -7.08
C SER A 225 -8.98 10.93 -7.84
N TYR A 226 -10.09 10.23 -7.56
CA TYR A 226 -11.38 10.57 -8.17
C TYR A 226 -11.92 11.92 -7.69
N GLY A 227 -11.66 12.30 -6.45
CA GLY A 227 -11.97 13.65 -5.94
C GLY A 227 -11.25 14.74 -6.74
N ILE A 228 -9.99 14.54 -7.08
CA ILE A 228 -9.21 15.43 -7.96
C ILE A 228 -9.81 15.46 -9.36
N LEU A 229 -10.06 14.28 -9.96
CA LEU A 229 -10.66 14.22 -11.30
C LEU A 229 -11.95 15.06 -11.34
N ARG A 230 -12.88 14.78 -10.44
CA ARG A 230 -14.19 15.44 -10.40
C ARG A 230 -14.12 16.95 -10.17
N SER A 231 -13.21 17.41 -9.30
CA SER A 231 -13.18 18.81 -8.85
C SER A 231 -12.18 19.72 -9.58
N ARG A 232 -11.19 19.14 -10.27
CA ARG A 232 -10.09 19.89 -10.90
C ARG A 232 -9.88 19.54 -12.37
N CYS A 233 -10.34 18.37 -12.83
CA CYS A 233 -9.95 17.84 -14.14
C CYS A 233 -11.05 17.86 -15.18
N ALA A 234 -12.30 18.13 -14.81
CA ALA A 234 -13.45 18.14 -15.71
C ALA A 234 -13.23 19.05 -16.93
N GLY A 235 -12.70 20.26 -16.71
CA GLY A 235 -12.40 21.22 -17.77
C GLY A 235 -11.32 20.77 -18.75
N TYR A 236 -10.35 19.96 -18.31
CA TYR A 236 -9.27 19.47 -19.17
C TYR A 236 -9.63 18.18 -19.91
N LEU A 237 -10.17 17.21 -19.19
CA LEU A 237 -10.15 15.82 -19.65
C LEU A 237 -11.42 15.40 -20.37
N GLN A 238 -12.51 16.17 -20.28
CA GLN A 238 -13.79 15.84 -20.91
C GLN A 238 -14.24 14.39 -20.62
N MET A 239 -13.97 13.89 -19.42
CA MET A 239 -14.29 12.52 -19.01
C MET A 239 -15.79 12.33 -18.76
N ASP A 240 -16.25 11.08 -18.83
CA ASP A 240 -17.59 10.69 -18.38
C ASP A 240 -17.71 10.90 -16.86
N ALA A 241 -18.50 11.91 -16.46
CA ALA A 241 -18.66 12.29 -15.07
C ALA A 241 -19.38 11.23 -14.23
N ASP A 242 -20.29 10.44 -14.81
CA ASP A 242 -21.04 9.41 -14.10
C ASP A 242 -20.17 8.19 -13.80
N VAL A 243 -19.20 7.90 -14.67
CA VAL A 243 -18.18 6.88 -14.42
C VAL A 243 -17.30 7.28 -13.24
N VAL A 244 -16.77 8.52 -13.25
CA VAL A 244 -15.91 9.05 -12.19
C VAL A 244 -16.66 9.15 -10.86
N GLU A 245 -17.91 9.61 -10.87
CA GLU A 245 -18.73 9.73 -9.64
C GLU A 245 -19.01 8.38 -9.00
N ARG A 246 -19.41 7.37 -9.80
CA ARG A 246 -19.65 6.02 -9.27
C ARG A 246 -18.39 5.42 -8.66
N ALA A 247 -17.25 5.56 -9.33
CA ALA A 247 -15.99 5.04 -8.83
C ALA A 247 -15.52 5.75 -7.55
N HIS A 248 -15.78 7.06 -7.43
CA HIS A 248 -15.54 7.82 -6.21
C HIS A 248 -16.39 7.32 -5.03
N LEU A 249 -17.69 7.12 -5.25
CA LEU A 249 -18.60 6.62 -4.21
C LEU A 249 -18.26 5.18 -3.77
N ASP A 250 -17.85 4.33 -4.71
CA ASP A 250 -17.40 2.98 -4.41
C ASP A 250 -16.14 2.97 -3.53
N ALA A 251 -15.16 3.83 -3.84
CA ALA A 251 -13.96 3.97 -3.03
C ALA A 251 -14.27 4.39 -1.57
N ILE A 252 -15.21 5.32 -1.37
CA ILE A 252 -15.67 5.71 -0.02
C ILE A 252 -16.29 4.52 0.70
N LYS A 253 -17.28 3.89 0.08
CA LYS A 253 -18.05 2.81 0.69
C LYS A 253 -17.14 1.65 1.10
N THR A 254 -16.25 1.23 0.20
CA THR A 254 -15.36 0.10 0.42
C THR A 254 -14.27 0.45 1.44
N GLY A 255 -13.69 1.64 1.36
CA GLY A 255 -12.71 2.11 2.34
C GLY A 255 -13.26 2.18 3.78
N GLN A 256 -14.47 2.72 3.94
CA GLN A 256 -15.18 2.75 5.22
C GLN A 256 -15.51 1.36 5.76
N ALA A 257 -15.88 0.42 4.88
CA ALA A 257 -16.15 -0.95 5.28
C ALA A 257 -14.90 -1.68 5.80
N ILE A 258 -13.70 -1.32 5.32
CA ILE A 258 -12.43 -1.95 5.73
C ILE A 258 -11.90 -1.35 7.03
N ALA A 259 -11.85 -0.02 7.15
CA ALA A 259 -11.18 0.65 8.29
C ALA A 259 -12.14 1.19 9.36
N GLY A 260 -13.43 1.30 9.06
CA GLY A 260 -14.37 2.06 9.88
C GLY A 260 -14.28 3.57 9.63
N ASN A 261 -15.31 4.29 10.04
CA ASN A 261 -15.49 5.71 9.68
C ASN A 261 -14.37 6.62 10.21
N ASP A 262 -13.95 6.42 11.47
CA ASP A 262 -12.99 7.32 12.12
C ASP A 262 -11.59 7.17 11.52
N ALA A 263 -11.12 5.93 11.39
CA ALA A 263 -9.81 5.65 10.78
C ALA A 263 -9.78 6.07 9.31
N TRP A 264 -10.88 5.86 8.57
CA TRP A 264 -10.99 6.25 7.17
C TRP A 264 -10.66 7.73 6.94
N VAL A 265 -11.21 8.63 7.77
CA VAL A 265 -10.96 10.08 7.66
C VAL A 265 -9.47 10.41 7.79
N HIS A 266 -8.79 9.81 8.77
CA HIS A 266 -7.37 10.07 8.99
C HIS A 266 -6.50 9.59 7.83
N ILE A 267 -6.83 8.45 7.22
CA ILE A 267 -6.05 7.86 6.12
C ILE A 267 -6.08 8.77 4.89
N TRP A 268 -7.25 9.12 4.37
CA TRP A 268 -7.32 9.90 3.13
C TRP A 268 -6.94 11.37 3.33
N THR A 269 -7.07 11.92 4.54
CA THR A 269 -6.72 13.34 4.79
C THR A 269 -5.23 13.59 4.55
N ALA A 270 -4.35 12.67 4.97
CA ALA A 270 -2.91 12.78 4.71
C ALA A 270 -2.61 12.81 3.20
N MET A 271 -3.21 11.89 2.44
CA MET A 271 -3.07 11.81 0.98
C MET A 271 -3.62 13.05 0.27
N LEU A 272 -4.71 13.64 0.79
CA LEU A 272 -5.27 14.87 0.24
C LEU A 272 -4.31 16.06 0.40
N GLU A 273 -3.60 16.17 1.53
CA GLU A 273 -2.62 17.24 1.72
C GLU A 273 -1.42 17.10 0.77
N GLU A 274 -0.95 15.87 0.52
CA GLU A 274 0.06 15.59 -0.51
C GLU A 274 -0.42 15.99 -1.91
N ALA A 275 -1.65 15.61 -2.26
CA ALA A 275 -2.25 15.98 -3.54
C ALA A 275 -2.38 17.51 -3.69
N LYS A 276 -2.79 18.22 -2.63
CA LYS A 276 -2.84 19.70 -2.63
C LYS A 276 -1.46 20.31 -2.86
N ALA A 277 -0.43 19.79 -2.18
CA ALA A 277 0.93 20.23 -2.37
C ALA A 277 1.42 19.99 -3.81
N GLU A 278 1.07 18.85 -4.41
CA GLU A 278 1.41 18.54 -5.80
C GLU A 278 0.70 19.48 -6.78
N ILE A 279 -0.59 19.77 -6.58
CA ILE A 279 -1.34 20.73 -7.40
C ILE A 279 -0.71 22.13 -7.31
N ASN A 280 -0.32 22.57 -6.11
CA ASN A 280 0.29 23.88 -5.91
C ASN A 280 1.67 24.00 -6.57
N THR A 281 2.45 22.91 -6.60
CA THR A 281 3.83 22.91 -7.11
C THR A 281 3.92 22.63 -8.60
N LYS A 282 3.11 21.70 -9.12
CA LYS A 282 3.15 21.25 -10.52
C LYS A 282 2.08 21.90 -11.40
N GLY A 283 1.00 22.38 -10.80
CA GLY A 283 -0.16 22.93 -11.50
C GLY A 283 -1.24 21.86 -11.78
N PRO A 284 -2.52 22.27 -11.85
CA PRO A 284 -3.65 21.34 -11.94
C PRO A 284 -3.64 20.49 -13.21
N LEU A 285 -3.20 21.03 -14.36
CA LEU A 285 -3.13 20.31 -15.62
C LEU A 285 -2.30 19.03 -15.52
N LEU A 286 -1.06 19.16 -15.02
CA LEU A 286 -0.13 18.03 -14.95
C LEU A 286 -0.56 17.01 -13.91
N VAL A 287 -1.14 17.47 -12.80
CA VAL A 287 -1.73 16.57 -11.80
C VAL A 287 -2.89 15.80 -12.40
N CYS A 288 -3.78 16.43 -13.16
CA CYS A 288 -4.89 15.75 -13.82
C CYS A 288 -4.44 14.64 -14.76
N ILE A 289 -3.41 14.89 -15.58
CA ILE A 289 -2.84 13.88 -16.49
C ILE A 289 -2.20 12.73 -15.70
N LYS A 290 -1.43 13.06 -14.65
CA LYS A 290 -0.78 12.07 -13.79
C LYS A 290 -1.81 11.19 -13.07
N THR A 291 -2.83 11.80 -12.47
CA THR A 291 -3.90 11.10 -11.73
C THR A 291 -4.69 10.17 -12.65
N GLU A 292 -5.01 10.62 -13.87
CA GLU A 292 -5.67 9.78 -14.86
C GLU A 292 -4.82 8.57 -15.25
N ALA A 293 -3.54 8.80 -15.56
CA ALA A 293 -2.60 7.74 -15.91
C ALA A 293 -2.43 6.72 -14.77
N GLN A 294 -2.32 7.19 -13.52
CA GLN A 294 -2.23 6.34 -12.33
C GLN A 294 -3.46 5.42 -12.22
N LEU A 295 -4.67 5.99 -12.26
CA LEU A 295 -5.90 5.21 -12.21
C LEU A 295 -5.97 4.19 -13.34
N ARG A 296 -5.63 4.58 -14.58
CA ARG A 296 -5.60 3.69 -15.73
C ARG A 296 -4.64 2.52 -15.55
N THR A 297 -3.41 2.77 -15.10
CA THR A 297 -2.41 1.70 -14.85
C THR A 297 -2.86 0.72 -13.76
N GLN A 298 -3.71 1.18 -12.83
CA GLN A 298 -4.33 0.34 -11.79
C GLN A 298 -5.62 -0.36 -12.27
N GLY A 299 -5.92 -0.31 -13.58
CA GLY A 299 -7.14 -0.88 -14.16
C GLY A 299 -8.43 -0.19 -13.71
N GLN A 300 -8.33 1.04 -13.20
CA GLN A 300 -9.46 1.79 -12.68
C GLN A 300 -10.15 2.61 -13.77
N PRO A 301 -11.49 2.75 -13.73
CA PRO A 301 -12.23 3.46 -14.76
C PRO A 301 -12.01 4.98 -14.68
N THR A 302 -11.46 5.60 -15.73
CA THR A 302 -11.18 7.05 -15.74
C THR A 302 -12.26 7.89 -16.44
N GLY A 303 -13.25 7.25 -17.07
CA GLY A 303 -14.25 7.93 -17.91
C GLY A 303 -13.67 8.45 -19.24
N ILE A 304 -12.45 8.06 -19.60
CA ILE A 304 -11.81 8.38 -20.88
C ILE A 304 -11.68 7.11 -21.71
N HIS A 305 -12.32 7.11 -22.89
CA HIS A 305 -12.43 5.95 -23.79
C HIS A 305 -11.73 6.16 -25.13
N GLY A 306 -10.99 7.25 -25.28
CA GLY A 306 -10.31 7.61 -26.52
C GLY A 306 -9.76 9.03 -26.50
N PRO A 307 -9.03 9.43 -27.55
CA PRO A 307 -8.56 10.80 -27.74
C PRO A 307 -9.73 11.79 -27.88
N SER A 308 -9.45 13.07 -28.11
CA SER A 308 -10.49 14.11 -28.21
C SER A 308 -11.35 14.02 -29.48
N TYR A 309 -11.05 13.09 -30.38
CA TYR A 309 -11.71 12.87 -31.65
C TYR A 309 -12.15 11.41 -31.83
N ALA A 310 -13.07 11.17 -32.76
CA ALA A 310 -13.54 9.81 -33.05
C ALA A 310 -12.48 9.03 -33.85
N CYS A 311 -12.02 7.89 -33.32
CA CYS A 311 -11.01 7.05 -33.96
C CYS A 311 -11.41 6.53 -35.34
N SER A 312 -12.71 6.38 -35.61
CA SER A 312 -13.22 6.04 -36.96
C SER A 312 -12.96 7.12 -38.02
N LYS A 313 -12.56 8.33 -37.61
CA LYS A 313 -12.22 9.46 -38.49
C LYS A 313 -10.71 9.73 -38.53
N ALA A 314 -9.89 8.94 -37.84
CA ALA A 314 -8.44 9.07 -37.88
C ALA A 314 -7.92 8.79 -39.29
N THR A 315 -7.02 9.65 -39.78
CA THR A 315 -6.48 9.52 -41.15
C THR A 315 -4.95 9.55 -41.19
N THR A 316 -4.32 10.19 -40.22
CA THR A 316 -2.86 10.25 -40.13
C THR A 316 -2.29 9.03 -39.37
N PRO A 317 -1.05 8.61 -39.65
CA PRO A 317 -0.38 7.55 -38.88
C PRO A 317 -0.34 7.85 -37.38
N SER A 318 -0.16 9.13 -37.01
CA SER A 318 -0.16 9.58 -35.61
C SER A 318 -1.53 9.46 -34.97
N GLU A 319 -2.61 9.89 -35.65
CA GLU A 319 -3.96 9.77 -35.11
C GLU A 319 -4.39 8.32 -34.88
N LEU A 320 -3.99 7.42 -35.79
CA LEU A 320 -4.23 5.98 -35.64
C LEU A 320 -3.44 5.42 -34.46
N ALA A 321 -2.15 5.76 -34.34
CA ALA A 321 -1.32 5.31 -33.22
C ALA A 321 -1.83 5.82 -31.86
N MET A 322 -2.36 7.04 -31.80
CA MET A 322 -3.00 7.59 -30.60
C MET A 322 -4.30 6.87 -30.24
N CYS A 323 -5.06 6.41 -31.23
CA CYS A 323 -6.25 5.59 -30.99
C CYS A 323 -5.90 4.22 -30.38
N ASP A 324 -4.74 3.69 -30.74
CA ASP A 324 -4.22 2.40 -30.23
C ASP A 324 -3.34 2.57 -28.98
N ASP A 325 -3.22 3.77 -28.40
CA ASP A 325 -2.41 4.05 -27.22
C ASP A 325 -3.16 4.89 -26.19
N GLU A 326 -3.67 4.21 -25.17
CA GLU A 326 -4.41 4.83 -24.09
C GLU A 326 -3.60 5.80 -23.23
N SER A 327 -2.26 5.73 -23.24
CA SER A 327 -1.41 6.67 -22.49
C SER A 327 -1.47 8.10 -23.03
N ILE A 328 -1.98 8.28 -24.25
CA ILE A 328 -2.04 9.58 -24.93
C ILE A 328 -3.43 10.23 -24.80
N TRP A 329 -4.48 9.46 -24.50
CA TRP A 329 -5.86 9.94 -24.57
C TRP A 329 -6.13 11.15 -23.68
N ALA A 330 -5.73 11.09 -22.41
CA ALA A 330 -5.90 12.22 -21.48
C ALA A 330 -5.09 13.45 -21.91
N LYS A 331 -3.86 13.24 -22.40
CA LYS A 331 -2.98 14.30 -22.90
C LYS A 331 -3.60 15.02 -24.10
N ASP A 332 -4.17 14.27 -25.03
CA ASP A 332 -4.85 14.81 -26.21
C ASP A 332 -6.12 15.59 -25.86
N ARG A 333 -6.96 15.04 -24.98
CA ARG A 333 -8.17 15.73 -24.50
C ARG A 333 -7.84 17.04 -23.80
N ALA A 334 -6.80 17.03 -22.95
CA ALA A 334 -6.31 18.24 -22.30
C ALA A 334 -5.83 19.29 -23.31
N MET A 335 -5.03 18.88 -24.31
CA MET A 335 -4.59 19.77 -25.39
C MET A 335 -5.77 20.38 -26.16
N ASN A 336 -6.79 19.58 -26.47
CA ASN A 336 -8.00 20.05 -27.13
C ASN A 336 -8.78 21.07 -26.29
N SER A 337 -8.99 20.79 -25.00
CA SER A 337 -9.64 21.73 -24.08
C SER A 337 -8.88 23.04 -23.95
N ILE A 338 -7.56 22.98 -23.82
CA ILE A 338 -6.69 24.16 -23.73
C ILE A 338 -6.75 24.98 -25.02
N TYR A 339 -6.76 24.34 -26.19
CA TYR A 339 -6.91 25.03 -27.47
C TYR A 339 -8.21 25.85 -27.53
N PHE A 340 -9.35 25.25 -27.16
CA PHE A 340 -10.63 25.97 -27.13
C PHE A 340 -10.65 27.08 -26.09
N TRP A 341 -10.07 26.83 -24.91
CA TRP A 341 -9.95 27.85 -23.88
C TRP A 341 -9.12 29.06 -24.36
N ILE A 342 -7.97 28.83 -25.01
CA ILE A 342 -7.14 29.89 -25.58
C ILE A 342 -7.91 30.67 -26.66
N ARG A 343 -8.64 29.97 -27.52
CA ARG A 343 -9.42 30.58 -28.60
C ARG A 343 -10.44 31.58 -28.06
N ASP A 344 -11.09 31.21 -26.96
CA ASP A 344 -12.26 31.91 -26.43
C ASP A 344 -11.91 32.96 -25.35
N ASN A 345 -10.79 32.81 -24.65
CA ASN A 345 -10.45 33.63 -23.48
C ASN A 345 -9.20 34.51 -23.63
N VAL A 346 -8.43 34.36 -24.71
CA VAL A 346 -7.18 35.12 -24.92
C VAL A 346 -7.37 36.24 -25.93
N GLU A 347 -6.77 37.40 -25.62
CA GLU A 347 -6.74 38.60 -26.47
C GLU A 347 -6.30 38.28 -27.91
N PRO A 348 -6.92 38.88 -28.95
CA PRO A 348 -6.71 38.49 -30.35
C PRO A 348 -5.26 38.40 -30.83
N GLU A 349 -4.40 39.37 -30.52
CA GLU A 349 -3.01 39.38 -30.97
C GLU A 349 -2.16 38.32 -30.26
N LEU A 350 -2.33 38.16 -28.95
CA LEU A 350 -1.68 37.08 -28.20
C LEU A 350 -2.18 35.71 -28.65
N ARG A 351 -3.49 35.54 -28.84
CA ARG A 351 -4.11 34.31 -29.36
C ARG A 351 -3.53 33.93 -30.71
N LYS A 352 -3.39 34.87 -31.64
CA LYS A 352 -2.80 34.62 -32.97
C LYS A 352 -1.39 34.05 -32.87
N ARG A 353 -0.56 34.55 -31.95
CA ARG A 353 0.79 34.02 -31.70
C ARG A 353 0.75 32.60 -31.13
N ILE A 354 -0.06 32.37 -30.10
CA ILE A 354 -0.16 31.05 -29.44
C ILE A 354 -0.68 29.98 -30.42
N LEU A 355 -1.71 30.30 -31.22
CA LEU A 355 -2.23 29.40 -32.24
C LEU A 355 -1.23 29.17 -33.39
N GLY A 356 -0.34 30.13 -33.65
CA GLY A 356 0.80 29.94 -34.54
C GLY A 356 1.73 28.83 -34.05
N VAL A 357 2.13 28.89 -32.77
CA VAL A 357 2.95 27.84 -32.14
C VAL A 357 2.21 26.50 -32.11
N GLN A 358 0.89 26.50 -31.88
CA GLN A 358 0.09 25.29 -31.88
C GLN A 358 0.11 24.55 -33.22
N ARG A 359 0.13 25.27 -34.36
CA ARG A 359 0.24 24.64 -35.68
C ARG A 359 1.60 24.00 -35.94
N ILE A 360 2.67 24.62 -35.41
CA ILE A 360 4.01 24.05 -35.48
C ILE A 360 4.04 22.75 -34.66
N TRP A 361 3.55 22.79 -33.42
CA TRP A 361 3.45 21.59 -32.58
C TRP A 361 2.63 20.45 -33.23
N LEU A 362 1.54 20.76 -33.94
CA LEU A 362 0.79 19.74 -34.69
C LEU A 362 1.61 19.10 -35.82
N THR A 363 2.54 19.84 -36.41
CA THR A 363 3.48 19.32 -37.40
C THR A 363 4.47 18.37 -36.73
N ASP A 364 5.10 18.81 -35.63
CA ASP A 364 6.04 17.99 -34.85
C ASP A 364 5.39 16.68 -34.36
N ARG A 365 4.13 16.75 -33.90
CA ARG A 365 3.34 15.58 -33.52
C ARG A 365 3.15 14.62 -34.69
N ASN A 366 2.79 15.13 -35.87
CA ASN A 366 2.54 14.30 -37.05
C ASN A 366 3.83 13.71 -37.63
N ASP A 367 4.96 14.40 -37.47
CA ASP A 367 6.29 13.92 -37.89
C ASP A 367 6.74 12.69 -37.08
N CYS A 368 6.21 12.50 -35.86
CA CYS A 368 6.39 11.24 -35.13
C CYS A 368 5.79 10.01 -35.84
N GLY A 369 4.87 10.20 -36.78
CA GLY A 369 4.14 9.10 -37.41
C GLY A 369 3.48 8.20 -36.36
N ALA A 370 3.66 6.88 -36.46
CA ALA A 370 3.11 5.92 -35.51
C ALA A 370 3.97 5.68 -34.25
N ASN A 371 5.05 6.44 -34.05
CA ASN A 371 5.95 6.24 -32.91
C ASN A 371 5.33 6.79 -31.61
N LYS A 372 4.84 5.87 -30.77
CA LYS A 372 4.18 6.16 -29.49
C LYS A 372 5.06 6.89 -28.47
N GLU A 373 6.35 6.55 -28.40
CA GLU A 373 7.30 7.22 -27.49
C GLU A 373 7.53 8.68 -27.92
N CYS A 374 7.71 8.90 -29.22
CA CYS A 374 7.83 10.25 -29.79
C CYS A 374 6.56 11.07 -29.52
N LEU A 375 5.38 10.49 -29.78
CA LEU A 375 4.10 11.16 -29.51
C LEU A 375 3.97 11.55 -28.04
N ASN A 376 4.20 10.60 -27.11
CA ASN A 376 4.16 10.88 -25.68
C ASN A 376 5.11 12.03 -25.30
N SER A 377 6.35 12.01 -25.80
CA SER A 377 7.33 13.07 -25.54
C SER A 377 6.88 14.44 -26.04
N VAL A 378 6.34 14.52 -27.26
CA VAL A 378 5.84 15.78 -27.86
C VAL A 378 4.63 16.32 -27.09
N TYR A 379 3.75 15.45 -26.59
CA TYR A 379 2.64 15.85 -25.71
C TYR A 379 3.14 16.34 -24.35
N ASP A 380 4.06 15.62 -23.71
CA ASP A 380 4.58 15.96 -22.39
C ASP A 380 5.31 17.31 -22.38
N GLN A 381 6.16 17.55 -23.37
CA GLN A 381 6.83 18.84 -23.54
C GLN A 381 5.81 19.98 -23.66
N ARG A 382 4.78 19.79 -24.49
CA ARG A 382 3.79 20.83 -24.74
C ARG A 382 2.90 21.11 -23.54
N LEU A 383 2.47 20.08 -22.83
CA LEU A 383 1.66 20.21 -21.63
C LEU A 383 2.46 20.86 -20.49
N GLN A 384 3.77 20.63 -20.43
CA GLN A 384 4.67 21.33 -19.51
C GLN A 384 4.73 22.85 -19.80
N GLU A 385 4.77 23.26 -21.07
CA GLU A 385 4.71 24.67 -21.46
C GLU A 385 3.38 25.33 -21.08
N LEU A 386 2.29 24.56 -21.13
CA LEU A 386 0.92 25.03 -20.92
C LEU A 386 0.40 24.84 -19.47
N LYS A 387 1.22 24.30 -18.56
CA LYS A 387 0.82 23.92 -17.19
C LYS A 387 0.23 25.05 -16.33
N THR A 388 0.48 26.31 -16.70
CA THR A 388 -0.02 27.49 -16.00
C THR A 388 -1.43 27.89 -16.42
N ILE A 389 -1.96 27.31 -17.51
CA ILE A 389 -3.34 27.54 -17.94
C ILE A 389 -4.27 26.81 -16.99
N VAL A 390 -5.18 27.57 -16.38
CA VAL A 390 -6.20 27.03 -15.48
C VAL A 390 -7.57 27.11 -16.15
N ILE A 391 -8.17 25.95 -16.43
CA ILE A 391 -9.56 25.83 -16.89
C ILE A 391 -10.42 25.53 -15.67
N GLN A 392 -11.40 26.40 -15.41
CA GLN A 392 -12.38 26.22 -14.33
C GLN A 392 -13.52 25.30 -14.76
#